data_AF-A0A919T6M9-F1
#
_entry.id   AF-A0A919T6M9-F1
#
_cell.length_a   1.000
_cell.length_b   1.000
_cell.length_c   1.000
_cell.angle_alpha   90.00
_cell.angle_beta   90.00
_cell.angle_gamma   90.00
#
_symmetry.space_group_name_H-M   'P 1'
#
loop_
_entity.id
_entity.type
_entity.pdbx_description
1 polymer ?
#
loop_
_entity_poly.entity_id
_entity_poly.type
_entity_poly.pdbx_seq_one_letter_code
_entity_poly.pdbx_strand_id
1 'polypeptide(L)'
;MSHRMWFRLTDVLPLAEHAMACFEHRTTGVEVGLDVSHGPALIWTGSALMDLLSSNGVPTWHREDASMHIAEAYTWRNTTGAYGTAHTDGYHTAYLPLTNPDGSTGFVMNVLRGSRDSGYSWLAVDIDPTDARLIGPTRVHALPCRHGLVPTDTAWTPAEVTCRHVDDRPYPALIADGYTSDSGDLLARFDTTTIARMTADLEQIHTNPDRDSDPIPGEYPHLRLSGDVLTVLQEHDNPHLKGGTVRATDYLTPDQDGRYPLGAYLWPWRHADQPTTTADQPHPDTTGPAPAASAHRNDTPRTELTPDA
;
A
#
# COMPACT_ATOMS: atom_id res chain seq x y z
N MET A 1 3.40 -2.25 22.45
CA MET A 1 3.02 -3.45 21.66
C MET A 1 3.34 -3.07 20.24
N SER A 2 4.14 -3.88 19.55
CA SER A 2 4.59 -3.54 18.21
C SER A 2 3.48 -3.82 17.18
N HIS A 3 3.29 -2.89 16.27
CA HIS A 3 2.40 -3.01 15.12
C HIS A 3 3.24 -3.24 13.86
N ARG A 4 2.92 -4.27 13.08
CA ARG A 4 3.65 -4.59 11.85
C ARG A 4 2.93 -4.02 10.64
N MET A 5 3.62 -3.14 9.92
CA MET A 5 3.14 -2.54 8.68
C MET A 5 3.79 -3.19 7.47
N TRP A 6 3.02 -3.38 6.40
CA TRP A 6 3.51 -3.97 5.15
C TRP A 6 3.49 -2.95 4.03
N PHE A 7 4.66 -2.63 3.48
CA PHE A 7 4.78 -1.74 2.33
C PHE A 7 5.31 -2.50 1.12
N ARG A 8 4.87 -2.12 -0.08
CA ARG A 8 5.44 -2.63 -1.32
C ARG A 8 6.86 -2.11 -1.49
N LEU A 9 7.82 -3.00 -1.71
CA LEU A 9 9.21 -2.59 -1.96
C LEU A 9 9.35 -1.69 -3.20
N THR A 10 8.50 -1.91 -4.21
CA THR A 10 8.46 -1.08 -5.42
C THR A 10 8.09 0.37 -5.15
N ASP A 11 7.42 0.64 -4.04
CA ASP A 11 6.92 1.97 -3.70
C ASP A 11 7.87 2.64 -2.70
N VAL A 12 8.47 1.85 -1.80
CA VAL A 12 9.39 2.36 -0.77
C VAL A 12 10.79 2.63 -1.30
N LEU A 13 11.36 1.74 -2.12
CA LEU A 13 12.73 1.91 -2.61
C LEU A 13 12.91 3.23 -3.37
N PRO A 14 12.02 3.64 -4.29
CA PRO A 14 12.17 4.92 -4.96
C PRO A 14 12.17 6.11 -3.99
N LEU A 15 11.32 6.08 -2.94
CA LEU A 15 11.31 7.14 -1.92
C LEU A 15 12.64 7.23 -1.18
N ALA A 16 13.23 6.08 -0.86
CA ALA A 16 14.53 6.04 -0.18
C ALA A 16 15.66 6.55 -1.09
N GLU A 17 15.66 6.16 -2.36
CA GLU A 17 16.63 6.67 -3.34
C GLU A 17 16.48 8.18 -3.54
N HIS A 18 15.25 8.70 -3.59
CA HIS A 18 15.00 10.14 -3.64
C HIS A 18 15.60 10.85 -2.42
N ALA A 19 15.30 10.38 -1.20
CA ALA A 19 15.86 10.96 0.03
C ALA A 19 17.40 10.96 0.01
N MET A 20 18.01 9.86 -0.42
CA MET A 20 19.47 9.71 -0.55
C MET A 20 20.10 10.65 -1.59
N ALA A 21 19.36 11.02 -2.64
CA ALA A 21 19.86 11.87 -3.73
C ALA A 21 19.73 13.37 -3.45
N CYS A 22 18.87 13.77 -2.51
CA CYS A 22 18.69 15.17 -2.13
C CYS A 22 19.88 15.72 -1.35
N PHE A 23 20.24 16.99 -1.62
CA PHE A 23 21.27 17.72 -0.88
C PHE A 23 20.77 18.28 0.45
N GLU A 24 19.47 18.55 0.53
CA GLU A 24 18.80 19.09 1.71
C GLU A 24 17.68 18.14 2.16
N HIS A 25 17.42 18.14 3.47
CA HIS A 25 16.44 17.27 4.10
C HIS A 25 15.58 18.07 5.06
N ARG A 26 14.26 17.86 5.00
CA ARG A 26 13.31 18.42 5.95
C ARG A 26 13.56 17.80 7.32
N THR A 27 13.81 18.66 8.29
CA THR A 27 13.86 18.28 9.70
C THR A 27 12.43 18.19 10.24
N THR A 28 12.06 17.03 10.72
CA THR A 28 10.84 16.81 11.49
C THR A 28 11.05 17.30 12.93
N GLY A 29 9.99 17.74 13.61
CA GLY A 29 10.07 18.08 15.05
C GLY A 29 10.54 16.91 15.92
N VAL A 30 10.47 15.69 15.40
CA VAL A 30 10.98 14.47 16.01
C VAL A 30 12.51 14.43 16.02
N GLU A 31 13.16 14.72 14.89
CA GLU A 31 14.62 14.74 14.78
C GLU A 31 15.24 15.79 15.71
N VAL A 32 14.61 16.97 15.81
CA VAL A 32 15.06 18.04 16.73
C VAL A 32 15.05 17.59 18.19
N GLY A 33 14.10 16.73 18.57
CA GLY A 33 13.99 16.22 19.95
C GLY A 33 14.93 15.06 20.27
N LEU A 34 15.49 14.38 19.26
CA LEU A 34 16.29 13.17 19.43
C LEU A 34 17.81 13.40 19.28
N ASP A 35 18.25 14.62 18.94
CA ASP A 35 19.66 14.97 18.68
C ASP A 35 20.34 13.98 17.69
N VAL A 36 19.55 13.47 16.74
CA VAL A 36 20.02 12.56 15.70
C VAL A 36 20.59 13.34 14.53
N SER A 37 21.65 12.81 13.93
CA SER A 37 22.30 13.43 12.76
C SER A 37 21.28 13.67 11.65
N HIS A 38 21.16 14.93 11.23
CA HIS A 38 20.36 15.31 10.07
C HIS A 38 20.87 14.58 8.83
N GLY A 39 19.96 13.90 8.12
CA GLY A 39 20.33 13.10 6.97
C GLY A 39 19.15 12.50 6.23
N PRO A 40 19.43 11.78 5.13
CA PRO A 40 18.42 11.15 4.32
C PRO A 40 17.65 10.09 5.12
N ALA A 41 16.33 10.14 5.02
CA ALA A 41 15.45 9.25 5.74
C ALA A 41 14.10 9.04 5.05
N LEU A 42 13.45 7.96 5.48
CA LEU A 42 12.02 7.82 5.34
C LEU A 42 11.32 8.28 6.62
N ILE A 43 10.23 9.01 6.46
CA ILE A 43 9.36 9.44 7.54
C ILE A 43 8.11 8.58 7.52
N TRP A 44 7.90 7.82 8.58
CA TRP A 44 6.62 7.19 8.85
C TRP A 44 5.67 8.22 9.46
N THR A 45 4.47 8.32 8.91
CA THR A 45 3.37 9.10 9.48
C THR A 45 2.14 8.22 9.63
N GLY A 46 1.65 8.10 10.85
CA GLY A 46 0.44 7.34 11.17
C GLY A 46 -0.74 8.25 11.45
N SER A 47 -1.91 7.88 10.95
CA SER A 47 -3.19 8.53 11.24
C SER A 47 -4.22 7.50 11.71
N ALA A 48 -5.43 7.96 12.03
CA ALA A 48 -6.53 7.06 12.36
C ALA A 48 -6.95 6.16 11.19
N LEU A 49 -6.55 6.46 9.95
CA LEU A 49 -7.01 5.75 8.75
C LEU A 49 -5.90 5.07 7.94
N MET A 50 -4.65 5.51 8.08
CA MET A 50 -3.54 5.06 7.23
C MET A 50 -2.19 5.29 7.88
N ASP A 51 -1.24 4.45 7.50
CA ASP A 51 0.18 4.59 7.79
C ASP A 51 0.95 4.79 6.48
N LEU A 52 1.77 5.83 6.44
CA LEU A 52 2.43 6.27 5.22
C LEU A 52 3.94 6.36 5.43
N LEU A 53 4.71 6.01 4.41
CA LEU A 53 6.12 6.36 4.28
C LEU A 53 6.30 7.45 3.24
N SER A 54 7.15 8.42 3.54
CA SER A 54 7.52 9.51 2.65
C SER A 54 9.02 9.83 2.75
N SER A 55 9.58 10.44 1.72
CA SER A 55 10.97 10.94 1.74
C SER A 55 11.05 12.28 2.48
N ASN A 56 12.08 12.47 3.33
CA ASN A 56 12.40 13.79 3.89
C ASN A 56 13.21 14.70 2.95
N GLY A 57 13.69 14.21 1.80
CA GLY A 57 14.46 14.99 0.83
C GLY A 57 13.75 16.28 0.33
N VAL A 58 14.56 17.26 -0.05
CA VAL A 58 14.18 18.54 -0.65
C VAL A 58 14.82 18.67 -2.05
N PRO A 59 14.05 19.02 -3.10
CA PRO A 59 12.62 19.30 -3.08
C PRO A 59 11.75 18.09 -2.72
N THR A 60 10.52 18.34 -2.26
CA THR A 60 9.53 17.26 -2.05
C THR A 60 9.28 16.53 -3.36
N TRP A 61 9.21 15.20 -3.30
CA TRP A 61 8.81 14.44 -4.47
C TRP A 61 7.30 14.41 -4.61
N HIS A 62 6.81 14.84 -5.77
CA HIS A 62 5.40 14.81 -6.14
C HIS A 62 5.17 13.85 -7.31
N ARG A 63 3.96 13.28 -7.36
CA ARG A 63 3.42 12.55 -8.52
C ARG A 63 2.96 13.55 -9.59
N GLU A 64 2.55 13.05 -10.76
CA GLU A 64 2.10 13.89 -11.89
C GLU A 64 0.89 14.76 -11.56
N ASP A 65 0.03 14.31 -10.65
CA ASP A 65 -1.14 15.03 -10.13
C ASP A 65 -0.79 16.06 -9.04
N ALA A 66 0.50 16.33 -8.83
CA ALA A 66 1.05 17.16 -7.76
C ALA A 66 0.81 16.64 -6.32
N SER A 67 0.21 15.46 -6.13
CA SER A 67 0.15 14.81 -4.82
C SER A 67 1.55 14.40 -4.38
N MET A 68 1.78 14.32 -3.06
CA MET A 68 3.08 13.87 -2.55
C MET A 68 3.29 12.40 -2.90
N HIS A 69 4.49 12.06 -3.36
CA HIS A 69 4.85 10.66 -3.55
C HIS A 69 4.99 9.99 -2.17
N ILE A 70 4.12 9.03 -1.91
CA ILE A 70 4.05 8.26 -0.66
C ILE A 70 3.93 6.77 -0.96
N ALA A 71 4.36 5.94 0.00
CA ALA A 71 4.08 4.52 0.04
C ALA A 71 3.12 4.26 1.20
N GLU A 72 1.99 3.63 0.90
CA GLU A 72 0.96 3.31 1.87
C GLU A 72 1.21 1.92 2.48
N ALA A 73 1.01 1.81 3.79
CA ALA A 73 1.02 0.53 4.47
C ALA A 73 -0.27 -0.21 4.16
N TYR A 74 -0.16 -1.50 3.87
CA TYR A 74 -1.30 -2.39 3.78
C TYR A 74 -1.49 -3.08 5.12
N THR A 75 -2.65 -2.86 5.73
CA THR A 75 -2.99 -3.42 7.04
C THR A 75 -4.47 -3.81 7.11
N TRP A 76 -4.86 -4.37 8.25
CA TRP A 76 -6.23 -4.73 8.56
C TRP A 76 -6.94 -3.62 9.33
N ARG A 77 -8.26 -3.67 9.31
CA ARG A 77 -9.15 -2.87 10.16
C ARG A 77 -10.08 -3.80 10.92
N ASN A 78 -10.38 -3.52 12.19
CA ASN A 78 -11.32 -4.30 12.97
C ASN A 78 -12.71 -3.65 13.08
N THR A 79 -13.69 -4.38 13.64
CA THR A 79 -15.07 -3.93 13.84
C THR A 79 -15.25 -2.75 14.79
N THR A 80 -14.30 -2.51 15.70
CA THR A 80 -14.31 -1.32 16.56
C THR A 80 -13.74 -0.09 15.86
N GLY A 81 -13.35 -0.22 14.58
CA GLY A 81 -12.68 0.82 13.81
C GLY A 81 -11.21 0.99 14.16
N ALA A 82 -10.65 0.13 15.03
CA ALA A 82 -9.22 0.12 15.24
C ALA A 82 -8.57 -0.42 13.98
N TYR A 83 -7.59 0.31 13.49
CA TYR A 83 -6.73 -0.17 12.42
C TYR A 83 -5.59 -0.98 13.03
N GLY A 84 -4.99 -1.84 12.23
CA GLY A 84 -3.65 -2.33 12.48
C GLY A 84 -2.60 -1.23 12.36
N THR A 85 -2.97 0.04 12.58
CA THR A 85 -2.09 1.20 12.58
C THR A 85 -1.35 1.32 13.89
N ALA A 86 -0.20 1.97 13.85
CA ALA A 86 0.59 2.27 15.06
C ALA A 86 0.30 3.67 15.60
N HIS A 87 -0.72 4.33 15.06
CA HIS A 87 -1.13 5.65 15.49
C HIS A 87 -1.67 5.60 16.92
N THR A 88 -1.05 6.36 17.80
CA THR A 88 -1.60 6.64 19.14
C THR A 88 -1.52 8.13 19.42
N ASP A 89 -2.32 8.61 20.36
CA ASP A 89 -2.23 10.00 20.83
C ASP A 89 -0.78 10.30 21.26
N GLY A 90 -0.19 11.34 20.67
CA GLY A 90 1.21 11.71 20.94
C GLY A 90 2.27 10.85 20.23
N TYR A 91 1.90 9.87 19.40
CA TYR A 91 2.82 9.06 18.58
C TYR A 91 2.22 8.79 17.19
N HIS A 92 2.57 9.65 16.24
CA HIS A 92 2.05 9.61 14.86
C HIS A 92 3.15 9.86 13.82
N THR A 93 4.41 9.97 14.25
CA THR A 93 5.55 10.20 13.36
C THR A 93 6.80 9.54 13.93
N ALA A 94 7.55 8.87 13.07
CA ALA A 94 8.82 8.25 13.39
C ALA A 94 9.74 8.25 12.18
N TYR A 95 11.03 8.06 12.45
CA TYR A 95 12.12 8.32 11.53
C TYR A 95 12.90 7.03 11.22
N LEU A 96 13.12 6.74 9.93
CA LEU A 96 13.93 5.61 9.46
C LEU A 96 15.19 6.17 8.78
N PRO A 97 16.36 6.20 9.46
CA PRO A 97 17.59 6.68 8.86
C PRO A 97 18.02 5.78 7.70
N LEU A 98 18.43 6.40 6.58
CA LEU A 98 19.00 5.71 5.43
C LEU A 98 20.54 5.72 5.43
N THR A 99 21.14 6.46 6.36
CA THR A 99 22.59 6.55 6.58
C THR A 99 22.96 6.22 8.02
N ASN A 100 24.20 5.78 8.22
CA ASN A 100 24.80 5.66 9.56
C ASN A 100 25.24 7.05 10.05
N PRO A 101 25.55 7.22 11.35
CA PRO A 101 26.03 8.51 11.89
C PRO A 101 27.30 9.06 11.23
N ASP A 102 28.09 8.22 10.58
CA ASP A 102 29.29 8.60 9.82
C ASP A 102 29.00 9.02 8.37
N GLY A 103 27.72 9.03 7.96
CA GLY A 103 27.28 9.36 6.60
C GLY A 103 27.35 8.22 5.59
N SER A 104 27.86 7.04 5.98
CA SER A 104 27.86 5.86 5.11
C SER A 104 26.44 5.31 4.90
N THR A 105 26.24 4.49 3.86
CA THR A 105 24.94 3.86 3.57
C THR A 105 24.50 2.99 4.74
N GLY A 106 23.31 3.30 5.27
CA GLY A 106 22.74 2.64 6.45
C GLY A 106 22.09 1.30 6.13
N PHE A 107 21.74 0.56 7.19
CA PHE A 107 21.12 -0.75 7.10
C PHE A 107 19.84 -0.75 6.25
N VAL A 108 18.92 0.18 6.50
CA VAL A 108 17.63 0.25 5.78
C VAL A 108 17.86 0.35 4.29
N MET A 109 18.77 1.23 3.86
CA MET A 109 19.06 1.41 2.45
C MET A 109 19.71 0.16 1.82
N ASN A 110 20.61 -0.50 2.56
CA ASN A 110 21.22 -1.77 2.11
C ASN A 110 20.17 -2.88 1.96
N VAL A 111 19.21 -2.98 2.88
CA VAL A 111 18.07 -3.91 2.78
C VAL A 111 17.25 -3.61 1.53
N LEU A 112 16.84 -2.35 1.32
CA LEU A 112 16.02 -1.97 0.18
C LEU A 112 16.70 -2.27 -1.17
N ARG A 113 17.97 -1.86 -1.32
CA ARG A 113 18.74 -2.12 -2.55
C ARG A 113 19.00 -3.60 -2.77
N GLY A 114 19.43 -4.34 -1.73
CA GLY A 114 19.71 -5.78 -1.85
C GLY A 114 18.46 -6.61 -2.14
N SER A 115 17.29 -6.14 -1.71
CA SER A 115 16.01 -6.84 -1.90
C SER A 115 15.47 -6.74 -3.32
N ARG A 116 15.80 -5.66 -4.05
CA ARG A 116 15.33 -5.39 -5.41
C ARG A 116 15.53 -6.56 -6.36
N ASP A 117 16.68 -7.21 -6.28
CA ASP A 117 17.09 -8.27 -7.20
C ASP A 117 16.95 -9.68 -6.60
N SER A 118 16.43 -9.78 -5.38
CA SER A 118 16.43 -11.03 -4.58
C SER A 118 15.05 -11.67 -4.44
N GLY A 119 14.06 -11.25 -5.25
CA GLY A 119 12.70 -11.81 -5.23
C GLY A 119 11.83 -11.35 -4.06
N TYR A 120 12.31 -10.38 -3.27
CA TYR A 120 11.54 -9.78 -2.19
C TYR A 120 10.53 -8.78 -2.74
N SER A 121 9.31 -8.80 -2.21
CA SER A 121 8.23 -7.92 -2.67
C SER A 121 7.74 -6.93 -1.60
N TRP A 122 8.09 -7.18 -0.35
CA TRP A 122 7.52 -6.49 0.81
C TRP A 122 8.58 -6.00 1.78
N LEU A 123 8.34 -4.81 2.33
CA LEU A 123 9.03 -4.26 3.48
C LEU A 123 8.08 -4.33 4.67
N ALA A 124 8.44 -5.10 5.69
CA ALA A 124 7.80 -5.05 7.00
C ALA A 124 8.50 -4.01 7.87
N VAL A 125 7.71 -3.11 8.48
CA VAL A 125 8.19 -2.16 9.48
C VAL A 125 7.41 -2.36 10.77
N ASP A 126 8.14 -2.67 11.83
CA ASP A 126 7.60 -2.88 13.17
C ASP A 126 7.65 -1.55 13.95
N ILE A 127 6.48 -0.98 14.24
CA ILE A 127 6.34 0.27 14.97
C ILE A 127 5.85 -0.02 16.39
N ASP A 128 6.63 0.33 17.41
CA ASP A 128 6.17 0.29 18.80
C ASP A 128 5.95 1.72 19.31
N PRO A 129 4.72 2.13 19.65
CA PRO A 129 4.45 3.47 20.18
C PRO A 129 5.16 3.78 21.51
N THR A 130 5.71 2.76 22.17
CA THR A 130 6.54 2.93 23.38
C THR A 130 8.02 3.20 23.08
N ASP A 131 8.46 2.95 21.85
CA ASP A 131 9.84 3.18 21.46
C ASP A 131 10.12 4.67 21.25
N ALA A 132 11.40 5.03 21.21
CA ALA A 132 11.79 6.31 20.64
C ALA A 132 11.25 6.40 19.20
N ARG A 133 10.96 7.61 18.74
CA ARG A 133 10.49 7.87 17.36
C ARG A 133 11.58 7.64 16.28
N LEU A 134 12.56 6.79 16.58
CA LEU A 134 13.64 6.32 15.71
C LEU A 134 13.44 4.82 15.47
N ILE A 135 13.19 4.44 14.21
CA ILE A 135 12.96 3.05 13.82
C ILE A 135 14.31 2.43 13.45
N GLY A 136 14.78 1.59 14.35
CA GLY A 136 16.07 0.92 14.23
C GLY A 136 16.08 -0.24 13.23
N PRO A 137 17.28 -0.76 12.90
CA PRO A 137 17.45 -1.84 11.91
C PRO A 137 16.72 -3.14 12.28
N THR A 138 16.54 -3.41 13.58
CA THR A 138 15.84 -4.61 14.07
C THR A 138 14.33 -4.58 13.83
N ARG A 139 13.79 -3.44 13.39
CA ARG A 139 12.37 -3.23 13.11
C ARG A 139 12.05 -3.25 11.61
N VAL A 140 13.05 -3.44 10.75
CA VAL A 140 12.90 -3.34 9.29
C VAL A 140 13.31 -4.65 8.64
N HIS A 141 12.38 -5.27 7.92
CA HIS A 141 12.61 -6.57 7.28
C HIS A 141 12.11 -6.55 5.84
N ALA A 142 12.94 -6.95 4.89
CA ALA A 142 12.45 -7.31 3.57
C ALA A 142 12.01 -8.77 3.57
N LEU A 143 10.80 -9.04 3.07
CA LEU A 143 10.23 -10.38 2.99
C LEU A 143 9.65 -10.68 1.60
N PRO A 144 9.72 -11.94 1.13
CA PRO A 144 9.15 -12.32 -0.17
C PRO A 144 7.62 -12.26 -0.13
N CYS A 145 7.01 -12.54 1.01
CA CYS A 145 5.58 -12.57 1.22
C CYS A 145 5.19 -11.92 2.55
N ARG A 146 3.90 -11.58 2.68
CA ARG A 146 3.32 -11.07 3.92
C ARG A 146 2.98 -12.22 4.86
N HIS A 147 3.33 -12.08 6.12
CA HIS A 147 2.95 -13.02 7.18
C HIS A 147 2.19 -12.30 8.30
N GLY A 148 1.43 -13.03 9.11
CA GLY A 148 0.75 -12.44 10.27
C GLY A 148 -0.18 -11.28 9.87
N LEU A 149 -1.05 -11.51 8.88
CA LEU A 149 -1.93 -10.48 8.31
C LEU A 149 -2.96 -9.94 9.28
N VAL A 150 -3.26 -10.68 10.34
CA VAL A 150 -4.18 -10.31 11.42
C VAL A 150 -3.56 -10.78 12.73
N PRO A 151 -4.03 -10.28 13.89
CA PRO A 151 -3.56 -10.76 15.18
C PRO A 151 -3.60 -12.29 15.31
N THR A 152 -2.63 -12.88 16.01
CA THR A 152 -2.47 -14.35 16.08
C THR A 152 -3.62 -15.08 16.76
N ASP A 153 -4.41 -14.36 17.56
CA ASP A 153 -5.62 -14.84 18.26
C ASP A 153 -6.91 -14.63 17.46
N THR A 154 -6.80 -14.19 16.21
CA THR A 154 -7.96 -13.98 15.32
C THR A 154 -8.72 -15.29 15.10
N ALA A 155 -10.03 -15.25 15.36
CA ALA A 155 -10.94 -16.32 14.99
C ALA A 155 -11.17 -16.32 13.47
N TRP A 156 -11.36 -17.52 12.92
CA TRP A 156 -11.55 -17.71 11.49
C TRP A 156 -12.82 -18.49 11.22
N THR A 157 -13.75 -17.90 10.46
CA THR A 157 -15.04 -18.53 10.15
C THR A 157 -15.07 -19.01 8.69
N PRO A 158 -15.58 -20.23 8.42
CA PRO A 158 -15.84 -20.68 7.05
C PRO A 158 -16.86 -19.79 6.32
N ALA A 159 -16.57 -19.44 5.07
CA ALA A 159 -17.46 -18.70 4.20
C ALA A 159 -17.23 -19.06 2.73
N GLU A 160 -18.20 -18.77 1.86
CA GLU A 160 -17.95 -18.66 0.42
C GLU A 160 -17.69 -17.21 0.06
N VAL A 161 -16.56 -16.96 -0.60
CA VAL A 161 -16.12 -15.62 -0.99
C VAL A 161 -15.88 -15.53 -2.49
N THR A 162 -15.97 -14.32 -3.01
CA THR A 162 -15.78 -14.02 -4.42
C THR A 162 -15.14 -12.64 -4.60
N CYS A 163 -14.49 -12.42 -5.74
CA CYS A 163 -14.08 -11.09 -6.18
C CYS A 163 -13.89 -11.03 -7.70
N ARG A 164 -13.81 -9.82 -8.24
CA ARG A 164 -13.60 -9.57 -9.68
C ARG A 164 -12.35 -10.23 -10.25
N HIS A 165 -11.29 -10.40 -9.45
CA HIS A 165 -10.03 -11.01 -9.91
C HIS A 165 -10.15 -12.51 -10.19
N VAL A 166 -11.24 -13.15 -9.76
CA VAL A 166 -11.55 -14.56 -10.05
C VAL A 166 -12.87 -14.69 -10.80
N ASP A 167 -13.19 -13.68 -11.62
CA ASP A 167 -14.39 -13.66 -12.46
C ASP A 167 -15.69 -13.80 -11.66
N ASP A 168 -15.68 -13.20 -10.45
CA ASP A 168 -16.75 -13.29 -9.48
C ASP A 168 -17.22 -14.73 -9.16
N ARG A 169 -16.38 -15.75 -9.41
CA ARG A 169 -16.67 -17.14 -9.04
C ARG A 169 -16.56 -17.34 -7.52
N PRO A 170 -17.49 -18.10 -6.91
CA PRO A 170 -17.46 -18.37 -5.47
C PRO A 170 -16.46 -19.48 -5.12
N TYR A 171 -15.71 -19.27 -4.05
CA TYR A 171 -14.77 -20.24 -3.49
C TYR A 171 -14.89 -20.35 -1.97
N PRO A 172 -14.76 -21.58 -1.42
CA PRO A 172 -14.73 -21.76 0.03
C PRO A 172 -13.44 -21.16 0.62
N ALA A 173 -13.58 -20.43 1.70
CA ALA A 173 -12.48 -19.79 2.41
C ALA A 173 -12.69 -19.82 3.92
N LEU A 174 -11.64 -19.46 4.64
CA LEU A 174 -11.77 -18.95 6.01
C LEU A 174 -11.60 -17.44 5.98
N ILE A 175 -12.51 -16.70 6.62
CA ILE A 175 -12.44 -15.24 6.76
C ILE A 175 -12.04 -14.86 8.18
N ALA A 176 -11.26 -13.79 8.32
CA ALA A 176 -10.83 -13.28 9.62
C ALA A 176 -12.00 -12.58 10.32
N ASP A 177 -12.47 -13.15 11.43
CA ASP A 177 -13.66 -12.65 12.10
C ASP A 177 -13.41 -11.30 12.74
N GLY A 178 -14.21 -10.32 12.32
CA GLY A 178 -14.12 -8.96 12.81
C GLY A 178 -12.96 -8.16 12.22
N TYR A 179 -12.32 -8.63 11.15
CA TYR A 179 -11.24 -7.93 10.45
C TYR A 179 -11.52 -7.80 8.94
N THR A 180 -11.19 -6.64 8.37
CA THR A 180 -11.31 -6.30 6.95
C THR A 180 -10.03 -5.63 6.44
N SER A 181 -9.92 -5.44 5.12
CA SER A 181 -8.99 -4.46 4.54
C SER A 181 -9.40 -3.03 4.91
N ASP A 182 -8.56 -2.07 4.56
CA ASP A 182 -8.85 -0.64 4.72
C ASP A 182 -10.05 -0.18 3.88
N SER A 183 -10.30 -0.86 2.76
CA SER A 183 -11.48 -0.66 1.90
C SER A 183 -12.73 -1.41 2.37
N GLY A 184 -12.63 -2.17 3.48
CA GLY A 184 -13.75 -2.93 4.04
C GLY A 184 -13.93 -4.33 3.45
N ASP A 185 -12.98 -4.79 2.63
CA ASP A 185 -13.04 -6.11 2.01
C ASP A 185 -12.66 -7.22 3.00
N LEU A 186 -13.16 -8.43 2.77
CA LEU A 186 -12.88 -9.58 3.62
C LEU A 186 -11.40 -9.98 3.54
N LEU A 187 -10.81 -10.29 4.68
CA LEU A 187 -9.49 -10.93 4.72
C LEU A 187 -9.67 -12.44 4.71
N ALA A 188 -9.48 -13.04 3.53
CA ALA A 188 -9.69 -14.45 3.28
C ALA A 188 -8.36 -15.24 3.22
N ARG A 189 -8.42 -16.51 3.64
CA ARG A 189 -7.36 -17.50 3.42
C ARG A 189 -7.94 -18.82 2.89
N PHE A 190 -7.20 -19.45 1.99
CA PHE A 190 -7.67 -20.56 1.15
C PHE A 190 -6.78 -21.79 1.35
N ASP A 191 -7.35 -23.00 1.36
CA ASP A 191 -6.53 -24.21 1.32
C ASP A 191 -5.97 -24.47 -0.08
N THR A 192 -4.99 -25.36 -0.16
CA THR A 192 -4.34 -25.75 -1.43
C THR A 192 -5.33 -26.28 -2.47
N THR A 193 -6.37 -27.02 -2.06
CA THR A 193 -7.40 -27.54 -2.98
C THR A 193 -8.15 -26.39 -3.64
N THR A 194 -8.50 -25.37 -2.86
CA THR A 194 -9.19 -24.18 -3.36
C THR A 194 -8.29 -23.35 -4.27
N ILE A 195 -7.02 -23.16 -3.90
CA ILE A 195 -6.03 -22.48 -4.76
C ILE A 195 -5.86 -23.21 -6.10
N ALA A 196 -5.78 -24.55 -6.09
CA ALA A 196 -5.69 -25.35 -7.30
C ALA A 196 -6.92 -25.18 -8.20
N ARG A 197 -8.12 -25.14 -7.59
CA ARG A 197 -9.37 -24.88 -8.31
C ARG A 197 -9.37 -23.48 -8.95
N MET A 198 -9.07 -22.44 -8.18
CA MET A 198 -8.96 -21.06 -8.70
C MET A 198 -7.96 -20.97 -9.85
N THR A 199 -6.83 -21.66 -9.74
CA THR A 199 -5.80 -21.70 -10.78
C THR A 199 -6.34 -22.29 -12.09
N ALA A 200 -7.01 -23.45 -12.00
CA ALA A 200 -7.61 -24.10 -13.17
C ALA A 200 -8.75 -23.27 -13.78
N ASP A 201 -9.57 -22.64 -12.93
CA ASP A 201 -10.66 -21.76 -13.35
C ASP A 201 -10.13 -20.54 -14.14
N LEU A 202 -9.04 -19.91 -13.67
CA LEU A 202 -8.38 -18.82 -14.36
C LEU A 202 -7.67 -19.26 -15.65
N GLU A 203 -7.02 -20.43 -15.64
CA GLU A 203 -6.40 -20.99 -16.85
C GLU A 203 -7.44 -21.27 -17.94
N GLN A 204 -8.64 -21.71 -17.56
CA GLN A 204 -9.75 -21.90 -18.50
C GLN A 204 -10.18 -20.57 -19.15
N ILE A 205 -10.18 -19.47 -18.39
CA ILE A 205 -10.49 -18.13 -18.93
C ILE A 205 -9.43 -17.74 -19.96
N HIS A 206 -8.14 -17.87 -19.61
CA HIS A 206 -7.02 -17.51 -20.49
C HIS A 206 -6.85 -18.42 -21.72
N THR A 207 -7.44 -19.61 -21.71
CA THR A 207 -7.38 -20.57 -22.83
C THR A 207 -8.67 -20.62 -23.64
N ASN A 208 -9.65 -19.79 -23.31
CA ASN A 208 -10.91 -19.73 -24.03
C ASN A 208 -10.69 -19.30 -25.49
N PRO A 209 -11.03 -20.13 -26.50
CA PRO A 209 -10.81 -19.80 -27.90
C PRO A 209 -11.78 -18.74 -28.45
N ASP A 210 -12.83 -18.39 -27.70
CA ASP A 210 -13.79 -17.37 -28.09
C ASP A 210 -13.21 -15.97 -27.92
N ARG A 211 -12.83 -15.37 -29.06
CA ARG A 211 -12.22 -14.04 -29.13
C ARG A 211 -13.12 -12.90 -28.66
N ASP A 212 -14.44 -13.08 -28.70
CA ASP A 212 -15.37 -12.06 -28.24
C ASP A 212 -15.45 -12.02 -26.70
N SER A 213 -14.85 -13.01 -26.03
CA SER A 213 -14.73 -13.13 -24.58
C SER A 213 -13.27 -13.22 -24.10
N ASP A 214 -12.31 -12.89 -24.98
CA ASP A 214 -10.89 -12.87 -24.64
C ASP A 214 -10.66 -11.78 -23.58
N PRO A 215 -10.13 -12.12 -22.40
CA PRO A 215 -9.88 -11.12 -21.37
C PRO A 215 -8.89 -10.07 -21.88
N ILE A 216 -9.11 -8.81 -21.46
CA ILE A 216 -8.10 -7.79 -21.76
C ILE A 216 -6.81 -8.11 -20.98
N PRO A 217 -5.62 -7.84 -21.54
CA PRO A 217 -4.37 -8.11 -20.82
C PRO A 217 -4.37 -7.50 -19.42
N GLY A 218 -4.17 -8.35 -18.42
CA GLY A 218 -4.11 -7.95 -17.02
C GLY A 218 -5.47 -7.87 -16.29
N GLU A 219 -6.58 -8.19 -16.96
CA GLU A 219 -7.92 -8.29 -16.36
C GLU A 219 -7.95 -9.33 -15.24
N TYR A 220 -7.49 -10.53 -15.57
CA TYR A 220 -7.38 -11.65 -14.63
C TYR A 220 -5.91 -12.00 -14.38
N PRO A 221 -5.53 -12.27 -13.12
CA PRO A 221 -4.20 -12.74 -12.80
C PRO A 221 -3.99 -14.18 -13.31
N HIS A 222 -2.73 -14.54 -13.47
CA HIS A 222 -2.29 -15.93 -13.54
C HIS A 222 -1.85 -16.38 -12.16
N LEU A 223 -2.29 -17.56 -11.74
CA LEU A 223 -1.83 -18.18 -10.50
C LEU A 223 -0.89 -19.33 -10.82
N ARG A 224 0.25 -19.38 -10.13
CA ARG A 224 1.20 -20.49 -10.29
C ARG A 224 1.65 -20.99 -8.95
N LEU A 225 1.34 -22.25 -8.65
CA LEU A 225 1.84 -22.93 -7.47
C LEU A 225 3.12 -23.71 -7.81
N SER A 226 4.21 -23.44 -7.09
CA SER A 226 5.48 -24.14 -7.21
C SER A 226 5.97 -24.56 -5.83
N GLY A 227 5.74 -25.83 -5.48
CA GLY A 227 5.88 -26.28 -4.09
C GLY A 227 4.84 -25.57 -3.22
N ASP A 228 5.30 -24.98 -2.11
CA ASP A 228 4.45 -24.20 -1.20
C ASP A 228 4.41 -22.69 -1.52
N VAL A 229 4.96 -22.28 -2.67
CA VAL A 229 4.94 -20.87 -3.09
C VAL A 229 3.90 -20.68 -4.17
N LEU A 230 2.88 -19.89 -3.86
CA LEU A 230 1.91 -19.37 -4.82
C LEU A 230 2.41 -18.01 -5.35
N THR A 231 2.69 -17.94 -6.64
CA THR A 231 3.00 -16.70 -7.34
C THR A 231 1.75 -16.15 -8.00
N VAL A 232 1.43 -14.90 -7.71
CA VAL A 232 0.42 -14.11 -8.43
C VAL A 232 1.13 -13.34 -9.53
N LEU A 233 0.73 -13.60 -10.76
CA LEU A 233 1.33 -13.07 -11.98
C LEU A 233 0.28 -12.19 -12.67
N GLN A 234 0.68 -11.02 -13.16
CA GLN A 234 -0.19 -10.14 -13.92
C GLN A 234 0.41 -9.81 -15.27
N GLU A 235 -0.40 -9.95 -16.31
CA GLU A 235 -0.07 -9.48 -17.63
C GLU A 235 -0.04 -7.96 -17.66
N HIS A 236 1.00 -7.43 -18.29
CA HIS A 236 1.14 -6.02 -18.58
C HIS A 236 1.21 -5.88 -20.09
N ASP A 237 0.29 -5.10 -20.63
CA ASP A 237 0.40 -4.64 -22.01
C ASP A 237 1.51 -3.58 -22.07
N ASN A 238 2.64 -3.97 -22.64
CA ASN A 238 3.71 -3.03 -22.93
C ASN A 238 3.65 -2.73 -24.43
N PRO A 239 3.21 -1.51 -24.82
CA PRO A 239 3.02 -1.17 -26.23
C PRO A 239 4.33 -1.22 -27.05
N HIS A 240 5.49 -1.29 -26.37
CA HIS A 240 6.81 -1.40 -26.98
C HIS A 240 7.33 -2.84 -27.13
N LEU A 241 6.65 -3.84 -26.57
CA LEU A 241 7.03 -5.26 -26.68
C LEU A 241 5.93 -6.04 -27.41
N LYS A 242 6.30 -6.79 -28.45
CA LYS A 242 5.37 -7.72 -29.10
C LYS A 242 5.18 -8.95 -28.21
N GLY A 243 3.98 -9.09 -27.66
CA GLY A 243 3.63 -10.14 -26.69
C GLY A 243 3.72 -9.57 -25.28
N GLY A 244 2.55 -9.45 -24.62
CA GLY A 244 2.46 -8.91 -23.26
C GLY A 244 3.45 -9.58 -22.31
N THR A 245 3.93 -8.81 -21.34
CA THR A 245 4.87 -9.33 -20.33
C THR A 245 4.10 -9.76 -19.09
N VAL A 246 4.33 -10.98 -18.62
CA VAL A 246 3.81 -11.45 -17.34
C VAL A 246 4.80 -11.09 -16.23
N ARG A 247 4.34 -10.41 -15.19
CA ARG A 247 5.17 -10.02 -14.04
C ARG A 247 4.56 -10.56 -12.75
N ALA A 248 5.41 -11.09 -11.85
CA ALA A 248 4.99 -11.41 -10.49
C ALA A 248 4.62 -10.13 -9.73
N THR A 249 3.39 -10.08 -9.26
CA THR A 249 2.85 -9.00 -8.43
C THR A 249 2.73 -9.42 -6.97
N ASP A 250 2.74 -10.72 -6.67
CA ASP A 250 2.82 -11.20 -5.30
C ASP A 250 3.42 -12.61 -5.21
N TYR A 251 3.99 -12.91 -4.05
CA TYR A 251 4.39 -14.25 -3.66
C TYR A 251 3.75 -14.55 -2.31
N LEU A 252 3.22 -15.75 -2.17
CA LEU A 252 2.48 -16.17 -0.99
C LEU A 252 2.96 -17.56 -0.59
N THR A 253 3.19 -17.76 0.69
CA THR A 253 3.36 -19.08 1.29
C THR A 253 2.17 -19.39 2.17
N PRO A 254 1.84 -20.66 2.43
CA PRO A 254 0.80 -20.98 3.38
C PRO A 254 1.20 -20.51 4.78
N ASP A 255 0.20 -20.20 5.59
CA ASP A 255 0.36 -20.02 7.03
C ASP A 255 0.59 -21.35 7.75
N GLN A 256 0.67 -21.30 9.08
CA GLN A 256 0.86 -22.49 9.92
C GLN A 256 -0.24 -23.56 9.78
N ASP A 257 -1.42 -23.18 9.28
CA ASP A 257 -2.57 -24.07 9.06
C ASP A 257 -2.62 -24.58 7.60
N GLY A 258 -1.59 -24.30 6.78
CA GLY A 258 -1.55 -24.71 5.38
C GLY A 258 -2.43 -23.84 4.47
N ARG A 259 -2.79 -22.61 4.88
CA ARG A 259 -3.73 -21.75 4.14
C ARG A 259 -3.03 -20.54 3.52
N TYR A 260 -3.37 -20.22 2.28
CA TYR A 260 -2.81 -19.10 1.51
C TYR A 260 -3.69 -17.86 1.65
N PRO A 261 -3.15 -16.72 2.07
CA PRO A 261 -3.92 -15.48 2.11
C PRO A 261 -3.89 -14.77 0.75
N LEU A 262 -4.46 -15.41 -0.27
CA LEU A 262 -4.52 -14.88 -1.62
C LEU A 262 -5.25 -13.55 -1.65
N GLY A 263 -4.61 -12.53 -2.24
CA GLY A 263 -5.18 -11.21 -2.39
C GLY A 263 -5.13 -10.34 -1.14
N ALA A 264 -5.26 -10.90 0.08
CA ALA A 264 -5.23 -10.17 1.36
C ALA A 264 -5.83 -8.75 1.25
N TYR A 265 -5.06 -7.70 1.58
CA TYR A 265 -5.47 -6.29 1.54
C TYR A 265 -5.69 -5.71 0.14
N LEU A 266 -5.39 -6.46 -0.93
CA LEU A 266 -5.33 -5.97 -2.30
C LEU A 266 -6.49 -6.44 -3.16
N TRP A 267 -7.14 -7.55 -2.80
CA TRP A 267 -8.25 -8.10 -3.57
C TRP A 267 -9.56 -7.83 -2.82
N PRO A 268 -10.60 -7.35 -3.51
CA PRO A 268 -11.84 -6.97 -2.88
C PRO A 268 -12.74 -8.19 -2.64
N TRP A 269 -12.29 -9.09 -1.76
CA TRP A 269 -13.06 -10.26 -1.39
C TRP A 269 -14.35 -9.84 -0.68
N ARG A 270 -15.45 -10.43 -1.11
CA ARG A 270 -16.78 -10.26 -0.50
C ARG A 270 -17.46 -11.61 -0.34
N HIS A 271 -18.50 -11.67 0.48
CA HIS A 271 -19.34 -12.86 0.54
C HIS A 271 -19.99 -13.12 -0.83
N ALA A 272 -20.00 -14.38 -1.27
CA ALA A 272 -20.62 -14.76 -2.55
C ALA A 272 -22.12 -14.43 -2.61
N ASP A 273 -22.81 -14.49 -1.46
CA ASP A 273 -24.25 -14.22 -1.35
C ASP A 273 -24.59 -12.72 -1.33
N GLN A 274 -23.59 -11.84 -1.24
CA GLN A 274 -23.83 -10.41 -1.29
C GLN A 274 -23.91 -9.93 -2.75
N PRO A 275 -24.99 -9.23 -3.15
CA PRO A 275 -25.09 -8.69 -4.48
C PRO A 275 -23.91 -7.75 -4.75
N THR A 276 -23.29 -7.87 -5.93
CA THR A 276 -22.28 -6.94 -6.42
C THR A 276 -22.89 -5.54 -6.37
N THR A 277 -22.52 -4.76 -5.35
CA THR A 277 -22.90 -3.36 -5.33
C THR A 277 -21.99 -2.68 -6.32
N THR A 278 -22.43 -2.62 -7.57
CA THR A 278 -21.83 -1.76 -8.60
C THR A 278 -22.05 -0.31 -8.16
N ALA A 279 -21.22 0.17 -7.24
CA ALA A 279 -20.98 1.58 -7.06
C ALA A 279 -19.89 1.99 -8.05
N ASP A 280 -20.24 1.95 -9.33
CA ASP A 280 -19.66 2.87 -10.29
C ASP A 280 -20.22 4.25 -9.91
N GLN A 281 -19.59 4.90 -8.93
CA GLN A 281 -19.82 6.33 -8.75
C GLN A 281 -19.05 7.03 -9.86
N PRO A 282 -19.73 7.69 -10.81
CA PRO A 282 -19.05 8.55 -11.75
C PRO A 282 -18.28 9.60 -10.95
N HIS A 283 -16.98 9.65 -11.21
CA HIS A 283 -16.16 10.82 -10.95
C HIS A 283 -16.96 12.06 -11.39
N PRO A 284 -17.16 13.09 -10.54
CA PRO A 284 -17.85 14.28 -11.00
C PRO A 284 -16.98 14.94 -12.06
N ASP A 285 -17.38 14.74 -13.32
CA ASP A 285 -17.09 15.64 -14.43
C ASP A 285 -17.44 17.05 -13.96
N THR A 286 -16.41 17.80 -13.56
CA THR A 286 -16.54 19.24 -13.34
C THR A 286 -16.24 19.91 -14.68
N THR A 287 -17.16 19.73 -15.63
CA THR A 287 -17.16 20.49 -16.89
C THR A 287 -18.51 21.18 -17.04
N GLY A 288 -18.58 22.41 -16.54
CA GLY A 288 -19.72 23.32 -16.70
C GLY A 288 -19.34 24.72 -16.19
N PRO A 289 -19.67 25.80 -16.92
CA PRO A 289 -18.82 26.98 -17.06
C PRO A 289 -18.85 27.93 -15.85
N ALA A 290 -17.74 28.63 -15.66
CA ALA A 290 -17.58 29.73 -14.71
C ALA A 290 -18.68 30.79 -14.88
N PRO A 291 -19.38 31.21 -13.81
CA PRO A 291 -20.17 32.43 -13.85
C PRO A 291 -19.25 33.65 -13.76
N ALA A 292 -19.46 34.56 -14.71
CA ALA A 292 -18.75 35.81 -14.86
C ALA A 292 -18.71 36.66 -13.59
N ALA A 293 -17.55 37.28 -13.36
CA ALA A 293 -17.33 38.31 -12.37
C ALA A 293 -18.39 39.42 -12.48
N SER A 294 -19.16 39.62 -11.40
CA SER A 294 -19.96 40.83 -11.20
C SER A 294 -19.29 41.67 -10.12
N ALA A 295 -18.83 42.83 -10.55
CA ALA A 295 -18.23 43.86 -9.73
C ALA A 295 -19.19 44.32 -8.62
N HIS A 296 -18.70 44.31 -7.37
CA HIS A 296 -19.24 45.18 -6.34
C HIS A 296 -18.15 46.15 -5.88
N ARG A 297 -18.33 47.39 -6.34
CA ARG A 297 -17.69 48.59 -5.83
C ARG A 297 -18.06 48.72 -4.36
N ASN A 298 -17.07 48.71 -3.48
CA ASN A 298 -17.19 49.37 -2.19
C ASN A 298 -16.53 50.74 -2.31
N ASP A 299 -17.38 51.76 -2.45
CA ASP A 299 -17.06 53.14 -2.16
C ASP A 299 -16.77 53.29 -0.67
N THR A 300 -15.62 53.84 -0.31
CA THR A 300 -15.42 54.46 1.02
C THR A 300 -14.45 55.63 0.84
N PRO A 301 -14.71 56.79 1.48
CA PRO A 301 -14.31 58.08 0.95
C PRO A 301 -12.87 58.48 1.24
N ARG A 302 -12.35 59.24 0.28
CA ARG A 302 -11.11 60.00 0.30
C ARG A 302 -11.15 61.02 1.45
N THR A 303 -10.21 60.94 2.38
CA THR A 303 -9.86 62.07 3.25
C THR A 303 -8.48 62.55 2.85
N GLU A 304 -8.42 63.83 2.51
CA GLU A 304 -7.23 64.61 2.17
C GLU A 304 -6.23 64.65 3.33
N LEU A 305 -4.95 64.48 3.03
CA LEU A 305 -3.85 65.04 3.82
C LEU A 305 -2.77 65.52 2.85
N THR A 306 -2.55 66.83 2.92
CA THR A 306 -1.59 67.68 2.22
C THR A 306 -0.13 67.27 2.49
N PRO A 307 0.80 67.44 1.54
CA PRO A 307 2.21 67.21 1.78
C PRO A 307 2.90 68.44 2.37
N ASP A 308 3.75 68.22 3.38
CA ASP A 308 4.81 69.13 3.79
C ASP A 308 6.16 68.42 3.56
N ALA A 309 7.12 69.19 3.02
CA ALA A 309 8.55 68.95 2.75
C ALA A 309 8.95 68.08 1.55
#